data_AF-A0A410V3A1-F1
#
_entry.id   AF-A0A410V3A1-F1
#
_cell.length_a   1.000
_cell.length_b   1.000
_cell.length_c   1.000
_cell.angle_alpha   90.00
_cell.angle_beta   90.00
_cell.angle_gamma   90.00
#
_symmetry.space_group_name_H-M   'P 1'
#
loop_
_entity.id
_entity.type
_entity.pdbx_description
1 polymer ?
#
loop_
_entity_poly.entity_id
_entity_poly.type
_entity_poly.pdbx_seq_one_letter_code
_entity_poly.pdbx_strand_id
1 'polypeptide(L)'
;MISRHSVALALTIALLAGPAWSASGSAVKMFDTDNDGTVDLAEVKKAAAALFAKLDPDHDGTLDARELRGRLTAKELGAADPDHDRTLTLDEYLAVVERRFNAADPDKDGTLDANELKSRAGGALLRLLR
;
A
#
# COMPACT_ATOMS: atom_id res chain seq x y z
N MET A 1 -31.53 35.24 -36.09
CA MET A 1 -31.30 35.09 -34.63
C MET A 1 -30.68 33.72 -34.38
N ILE A 2 -29.41 33.74 -33.97
CA ILE A 2 -28.66 32.79 -33.13
C ILE A 2 -28.37 31.38 -33.67
N SER A 3 -27.08 31.06 -33.62
CA SER A 3 -26.34 29.98 -34.27
C SER A 3 -26.52 28.60 -33.64
N ARG A 4 -26.16 27.58 -34.42
CA ARG A 4 -26.14 26.16 -34.09
C ARG A 4 -24.97 25.88 -33.13
N HIS A 5 -25.23 25.36 -31.94
CA HIS A 5 -24.18 24.85 -31.06
C HIS A 5 -24.03 23.34 -31.23
N SER A 6 -23.20 22.97 -32.20
CA SER A 6 -22.47 21.71 -32.18
C SER A 6 -21.40 21.83 -31.10
N VAL A 7 -21.53 21.09 -30.00
CA VAL A 7 -20.39 20.81 -29.11
C VAL A 7 -20.39 19.30 -28.88
N ALA A 8 -19.52 18.64 -29.65
CA ALA A 8 -19.06 17.31 -29.36
C ALA A 8 -18.25 17.35 -28.06
N LEU A 9 -18.63 16.54 -27.07
CA LEU A 9 -17.74 16.19 -25.96
C LEU A 9 -17.46 14.69 -26.09
N ALA A 10 -16.50 14.38 -26.96
CA ALA A 10 -15.87 13.08 -26.99
C ALA A 10 -14.97 12.99 -25.75
N LEU A 11 -15.46 12.32 -24.70
CA LEU A 11 -14.61 11.87 -23.59
C LEU A 11 -14.12 10.47 -23.92
N THR A 12 -13.14 10.39 -24.81
CA THR A 12 -12.34 9.17 -25.00
C THR A 12 -11.41 9.04 -23.80
N ILE A 13 -11.82 8.28 -22.79
CA ILE A 13 -10.87 7.75 -21.81
C ILE A 13 -10.08 6.68 -22.54
N ALA A 14 -8.92 7.08 -23.07
CA ALA A 14 -7.88 6.17 -23.50
C ALA A 14 -7.33 5.50 -22.25
N LEU A 15 -7.91 4.35 -21.88
CA LEU A 15 -7.29 3.43 -20.94
C LEU A 15 -6.11 2.80 -21.68
N LEU A 16 -4.96 3.48 -21.62
CA LEU A 16 -3.66 2.88 -21.91
C LEU A 16 -3.38 1.86 -20.81
N ALA A 17 -4.03 0.70 -20.91
CA ALA A 17 -3.54 -0.50 -20.26
C ALA A 17 -2.20 -0.83 -20.92
N GLY A 18 -1.12 -0.31 -20.33
CA GLY A 18 0.24 -0.74 -20.62
C GLY A 18 0.35 -2.25 -20.46
N PRO A 19 1.34 -2.89 -21.11
CA PRO A 19 1.48 -4.34 -21.05
C PRO A 19 1.65 -4.75 -19.59
N ALA A 20 0.61 -5.38 -19.04
CA ALA A 20 0.66 -6.10 -17.77
C ALA A 20 1.64 -7.27 -17.94
N TRP A 21 2.93 -6.98 -17.80
CA TRP A 21 3.98 -7.98 -17.75
C TRP A 21 3.87 -8.68 -16.41
N SER A 22 3.12 -9.78 -16.45
CA SER A 22 3.15 -10.86 -15.47
C SER A 22 4.60 -11.23 -15.14
N ALA A 23 5.10 -10.71 -14.03
CA ALA A 23 6.39 -11.10 -13.48
C ALA A 23 6.31 -11.17 -11.95
N SER A 24 5.96 -12.37 -11.45
CA SER A 24 6.10 -12.81 -10.04
C SER A 24 4.96 -12.42 -9.08
N GLY A 25 3.77 -12.97 -9.37
CA GLY A 25 2.53 -12.80 -8.60
C GLY A 25 2.42 -13.61 -7.31
N SER A 26 3.39 -13.50 -6.39
CA SER A 26 3.25 -14.10 -5.05
C SER A 26 3.04 -13.07 -3.94
N ALA A 27 3.59 -11.86 -4.08
CA ALA A 27 3.51 -10.83 -3.06
C ALA A 27 2.38 -9.82 -3.36
N VAL A 28 2.28 -9.33 -4.59
CA VAL A 28 1.17 -8.54 -5.12
C VAL A 28 -0.16 -9.28 -4.85
N LYS A 29 -0.24 -10.53 -5.32
CA LYS A 29 -1.42 -11.40 -5.25
C LYS A 29 -1.94 -11.69 -3.84
N MET A 30 -1.15 -11.42 -2.79
CA MET A 30 -1.62 -11.56 -1.41
C MET A 30 -2.46 -10.36 -0.94
N PHE A 31 -2.32 -9.20 -1.60
CA PHE A 31 -2.97 -7.94 -1.22
C PHE A 31 -3.87 -7.38 -2.32
N ASP A 32 -3.54 -7.69 -3.58
CA ASP A 32 -4.33 -7.47 -4.80
C ASP A 32 -5.67 -8.23 -4.70
N THR A 33 -6.70 -7.48 -4.30
CA THR A 33 -8.05 -7.95 -4.04
C THR A 33 -8.87 -7.96 -5.33
N ASP A 34 -8.66 -7.00 -6.22
CA ASP A 34 -9.40 -6.88 -7.48
C ASP A 34 -8.76 -7.67 -8.65
N ASN A 35 -7.58 -8.25 -8.41
CA ASN A 35 -6.80 -9.05 -9.36
C ASN A 35 -6.41 -8.26 -10.62
N ASP A 36 -6.18 -6.96 -10.48
CA ASP A 36 -5.74 -6.11 -11.58
C ASP A 36 -4.23 -6.24 -11.87
N GLY A 37 -3.49 -6.90 -10.97
CA GLY A 37 -2.07 -7.16 -11.10
C GLY A 37 -1.16 -6.10 -10.48
N THR A 38 -1.74 -5.12 -9.79
CA THR A 38 -1.08 -4.08 -9.00
C THR A 38 -1.63 -4.07 -7.57
N VAL A 39 -1.05 -3.25 -6.69
CA VAL A 39 -1.64 -2.99 -5.37
C VAL A 39 -1.80 -1.50 -5.21
N ASP A 40 -3.03 -1.04 -5.05
CA ASP A 40 -3.32 0.39 -4.88
C ASP A 40 -3.29 0.79 -3.40
N LEU A 41 -3.27 2.10 -3.14
CA LEU A 41 -3.19 2.63 -1.78
C LEU A 41 -4.40 2.24 -0.91
N ALA A 42 -5.60 2.09 -1.48
CA ALA A 42 -6.77 1.63 -0.74
C ALA A 42 -6.64 0.15 -0.33
N GLU A 43 -6.15 -0.71 -1.22
CA GLU A 43 -5.82 -2.10 -0.90
C GLU A 43 -4.75 -2.21 0.18
N VAL A 44 -3.68 -1.43 0.09
CA VAL A 44 -2.64 -1.43 1.12
C VAL A 44 -3.22 -0.94 2.45
N LYS A 45 -4.05 0.11 2.47
CA LYS A 45 -4.71 0.58 3.71
C LYS A 45 -5.64 -0.48 4.31
N LYS A 46 -6.37 -1.22 3.48
CA LYS A 46 -7.26 -2.30 3.92
C LYS A 46 -6.48 -3.48 4.48
N ALA A 47 -5.41 -3.90 3.80
CA ALA A 47 -4.51 -4.94 4.28
C ALA A 47 -3.84 -4.52 5.60
N ALA A 48 -3.39 -3.27 5.67
CA ALA A 48 -2.79 -2.68 6.86
C ALA A 48 -3.76 -2.70 8.06
N ALA A 49 -4.99 -2.22 7.88
CA ALA A 49 -6.00 -2.24 8.93
C ALA A 49 -6.36 -3.66 9.39
N ALA A 50 -6.45 -4.62 8.45
CA ALA A 50 -6.72 -6.02 8.77
C ALA A 50 -5.57 -6.67 9.55
N LEU A 51 -4.32 -6.33 9.21
CA LEU A 51 -3.14 -6.76 9.97
C LEU A 51 -3.10 -6.12 11.35
N PHE A 52 -3.38 -4.82 11.43
CA PHE A 52 -3.45 -4.08 12.68
C PHE A 52 -4.40 -4.76 13.66
N ALA A 53 -5.65 -4.97 13.26
CA ALA A 53 -6.64 -5.65 14.10
C ALA A 53 -6.29 -7.11 14.45
N LYS A 54 -5.40 -7.75 13.69
CA LYS A 54 -4.90 -9.10 13.97
C LYS A 54 -3.70 -9.10 14.92
N LEU A 55 -3.00 -7.97 15.01
CA LEU A 55 -1.84 -7.75 15.84
C LEU A 55 -2.20 -7.08 17.17
N ASP A 56 -3.35 -6.40 17.24
CA ASP A 56 -3.95 -5.71 18.38
C ASP A 56 -5.05 -6.61 19.03
N PRO A 57 -4.68 -7.63 19.83
CA PRO A 57 -5.64 -8.49 20.51
C PRO A 57 -6.34 -7.82 21.70
N ASP A 58 -5.80 -6.73 22.25
CA ASP A 58 -6.42 -6.01 23.37
C ASP A 58 -7.30 -4.84 22.92
N HIS A 59 -7.30 -4.55 21.61
CA HIS A 59 -8.09 -3.53 20.94
C HIS A 59 -7.85 -2.13 21.50
N ASP A 60 -6.62 -1.85 21.91
CA ASP A 60 -6.24 -0.57 22.50
C ASP A 60 -5.97 0.52 21.43
N GLY A 61 -5.89 0.14 20.16
CA GLY A 61 -5.67 1.04 19.04
C GLY A 61 -4.20 1.38 18.81
N THR A 62 -3.27 0.65 19.44
CA THR A 62 -1.83 0.71 19.26
C THR A 62 -1.23 -0.69 19.09
N LEU A 63 -0.04 -0.76 18.50
CA LEU A 63 0.76 -1.98 18.45
C LEU A 63 2.05 -1.77 19.20
N ASP A 64 2.17 -2.42 20.35
CA ASP A 64 3.38 -2.36 21.17
C ASP A 64 4.40 -3.44 20.77
N ALA A 65 5.63 -3.30 21.28
CA ALA A 65 6.71 -4.24 21.01
C ALA A 65 6.44 -5.67 21.54
N ARG A 66 5.49 -5.86 22.47
CA ARG A 66 5.06 -7.17 22.98
C ARG A 66 4.05 -7.83 22.05
N GLU A 67 3.16 -7.05 21.44
CA GLU A 67 2.17 -7.52 20.46
C GLU A 67 2.84 -7.91 19.14
N LEU A 68 3.86 -7.14 18.76
CA LEU A 68 4.70 -7.43 17.60
C LEU A 68 5.77 -8.50 17.89
N ARG A 69 5.86 -8.99 19.13
CA ARG A 69 6.87 -9.94 19.59
C ARG A 69 6.72 -11.28 18.89
N GLY A 70 7.70 -11.60 18.03
CA GLY A 70 7.76 -12.86 17.29
C GLY A 70 7.39 -12.74 15.80
N ARG A 71 6.88 -11.58 15.37
CA ARG A 71 6.73 -11.25 13.94
C ARG A 71 7.70 -10.18 13.48
N LEU A 72 7.91 -9.15 14.30
CA LEU A 72 8.83 -8.06 13.99
C LEU A 72 9.82 -7.89 15.14
N THR A 73 11.09 -7.69 14.80
CA THR A 73 12.08 -7.32 15.81
C THR A 73 11.89 -5.86 16.22
N ALA A 74 12.25 -5.48 17.44
CA ALA A 74 12.19 -4.08 17.89
C ALA A 74 12.96 -3.11 16.96
N LYS A 75 13.92 -3.63 16.21
CA LYS A 75 14.71 -2.88 15.23
C LYS A 75 13.98 -2.67 13.90
N GLU A 76 13.12 -3.61 13.52
CA GLU A 76 12.22 -3.48 12.37
C GLU A 76 11.00 -2.62 12.72
N LEU A 77 10.50 -2.76 13.95
CA LEU A 77 9.49 -1.87 14.52
C LEU A 77 10.02 -0.43 14.56
N GLY A 78 11.21 -0.19 15.12
CA GLY A 78 11.85 1.14 15.10
C GLY A 78 12.23 1.67 13.72
N ALA A 79 12.28 0.83 12.68
CA ALA A 79 12.45 1.28 11.30
C ALA A 79 11.10 1.59 10.62
N ALA A 80 10.01 1.13 11.21
CA ALA A 80 8.65 1.45 10.83
C ALA A 80 8.10 2.63 11.64
N ASP A 81 8.50 2.79 12.90
CA ASP A 81 8.11 3.83 13.85
C ASP A 81 8.90 5.15 13.61
N PRO A 82 8.28 6.20 13.06
CA PRO A 82 8.95 7.46 12.73
C PRO A 82 9.12 8.41 13.92
N ASP A 83 8.25 8.35 14.92
CA ASP A 83 8.25 9.18 16.12
C ASP A 83 9.03 8.55 17.29
N HIS A 84 9.47 7.30 17.12
CA HIS A 84 10.31 6.53 18.02
C HIS A 84 9.69 6.32 19.41
N ASP A 85 8.36 6.31 19.48
CA ASP A 85 7.60 6.13 20.71
C ASP A 85 7.54 4.65 21.14
N ARG A 86 8.02 3.74 20.28
CA ARG A 86 8.05 2.27 20.44
C ARG A 86 6.67 1.63 20.42
N THR A 87 5.68 2.36 19.93
CA THR A 87 4.34 1.92 19.62
C THR A 87 4.03 2.28 18.16
N LEU A 88 2.95 1.72 17.62
CA LEU A 88 2.44 2.10 16.31
C LEU A 88 0.94 2.24 16.45
N THR A 89 0.43 3.46 16.48
CA THR A 89 -1.03 3.70 16.39
C THR A 89 -1.53 3.33 15.00
N LEU A 90 -2.85 3.17 14.84
CA LEU A 90 -3.46 2.95 13.53
C LEU A 90 -3.08 4.07 12.53
N ASP A 91 -3.09 5.33 12.98
CA ASP A 91 -2.80 6.48 12.12
C ASP A 91 -1.33 6.49 11.69
N GLU A 92 -0.41 6.23 12.62
CA GLU A 92 1.02 6.08 12.33
C GLU A 92 1.28 4.90 11.41
N TYR A 93 0.65 3.75 11.67
CA TYR A 93 0.80 2.58 10.82
C TYR A 93 0.36 2.89 9.38
N LEU A 94 -0.77 3.60 9.20
CA LEU A 94 -1.22 4.05 7.88
C LEU A 94 -0.26 5.07 7.25
N ALA A 95 0.26 6.02 8.03
CA ALA A 95 1.22 7.02 7.53
C ALA A 95 2.54 6.36 7.10
N VAL A 96 3.01 5.36 7.84
CA VAL A 96 4.23 4.59 7.54
C VAL A 96 4.03 3.76 6.28
N VAL A 97 2.88 3.07 6.19
CA VAL A 97 2.46 2.34 5.00
C VAL A 97 2.46 3.26 3.78
N GLU A 98 1.85 4.43 3.88
CA GLU A 98 1.79 5.41 2.79
C GLU A 98 3.17 5.94 2.42
N ARG A 99 4.06 6.18 3.40
CA ARG A 99 5.45 6.58 3.16
C ARG A 99 6.25 5.50 2.44
N ARG A 100 6.02 4.24 2.79
CA ARG A 100 6.65 3.07 2.17
C ARG A 100 6.10 2.81 0.78
N PHE A 101 4.80 3.04 0.59
CA PHE A 101 4.13 3.01 -0.70
C PHE A 101 4.76 4.00 -1.66
N ASN A 102 4.79 5.28 -1.29
CA ASN A 102 5.45 6.34 -2.08
C ASN A 102 6.94 6.10 -2.33
N ALA A 103 7.62 5.34 -1.46
CA ALA A 103 9.01 4.96 -1.68
C ALA A 103 9.16 3.77 -2.64
N ALA A 104 8.15 2.91 -2.71
CA ALA A 104 8.06 1.77 -3.61
C ALA A 104 7.49 2.13 -4.98
N ASP A 105 6.77 3.25 -5.07
CA ASP A 105 6.16 3.89 -6.26
C ASP A 105 7.06 5.05 -6.78
N PRO A 106 8.15 4.76 -7.51
CA PRO A 106 9.01 5.77 -8.09
C PRO A 106 8.37 6.56 -9.24
N ASP A 107 7.41 5.97 -9.97
CA ASP A 107 6.78 6.63 -11.11
C ASP A 107 5.55 7.48 -10.74
N LYS A 108 5.10 7.34 -9.48
CA LYS A 108 4.01 8.08 -8.83
C LYS A 108 2.68 7.87 -9.53
N ASP A 109 2.46 6.66 -10.04
CA ASP A 109 1.21 6.32 -10.69
C ASP A 109 0.07 6.00 -9.70
N GLY A 110 0.40 5.85 -8.41
CA GLY A 110 -0.57 5.59 -7.34
C GLY A 110 -0.90 4.10 -7.16
N THR A 111 -0.17 3.22 -7.84
CA THR A 111 -0.24 1.76 -7.72
C THR A 111 1.16 1.18 -7.51
N LEU A 112 1.23 -0.06 -7.02
CA LEU A 112 2.49 -0.79 -6.92
C LEU A 112 2.43 -2.05 -7.77
N ASP A 113 3.23 -2.07 -8.81
CA ASP A 113 3.35 -3.25 -9.66
C ASP A 113 4.27 -4.33 -9.04
N ALA A 114 4.35 -5.49 -9.71
CA ALA A 114 5.19 -6.58 -9.25
C ALA A 114 6.71 -6.29 -9.27
N ASN A 115 7.17 -5.37 -10.11
CA ASN A 115 8.57 -4.94 -10.19
C ASN A 115 8.92 -3.95 -9.07
N GLU A 116 8.00 -3.05 -8.76
CA GLU A 116 8.07 -2.09 -7.67
C GLU A 116 8.03 -2.78 -6.31
N LEU A 117 7.17 -3.79 -6.16
CA LEU A 117 7.15 -4.64 -4.96
C LEU A 117 8.41 -5.50 -4.80
N LYS A 118 9.11 -5.84 -5.90
CA LYS A 118 10.44 -6.48 -5.87
C LYS A 118 11.57 -5.52 -5.55
N SER A 119 11.34 -4.21 -5.67
CA SER A 119 12.35 -3.21 -5.36
C SER A 119 12.73 -3.28 -3.87
N ARG A 120 13.85 -2.65 -3.51
CA ARG A 120 14.28 -2.57 -2.10
C ARG A 120 13.23 -1.90 -1.20
N ALA A 121 12.49 -0.94 -1.75
CA ALA A 121 11.42 -0.24 -1.05
C ALA A 121 10.15 -1.09 -0.94
N GLY A 122 9.74 -1.74 -2.03
CA GLY A 122 8.62 -2.67 -2.05
C GLY A 122 8.82 -3.87 -1.12
N GLY A 123 10.02 -4.45 -1.10
CA GLY A 123 10.38 -5.52 -0.17
C GLY A 123 10.39 -5.09 1.31
N ALA A 124 10.46 -3.80 1.60
CA ALA A 124 10.30 -3.27 2.95
C ALA A 124 8.82 -3.06 3.31
N LEU A 125 7.99 -2.64 2.35
CA LEU A 125 6.53 -2.57 2.49
C LEU A 125 5.93 -3.97 2.72
N LEU A 126 6.34 -4.96 1.93
CA LEU A 126 5.91 -6.35 2.09
C LEU A 126 6.30 -6.95 3.44
N ARG A 127 7.41 -6.50 4.03
CA ARG A 127 7.84 -6.94 5.36
C ARG A 127 6.93 -6.40 6.46
N LEU A 128 6.25 -5.28 6.21
CA LEU A 128 5.28 -4.68 7.12
C LEU A 128 3.90 -5.37 7.02
N LEU A 129 3.58 -5.88 5.82
CA LEU A 129 2.26 -6.45 5.48
C LEU A 129 2.21 -7.99 5.56
N ARG A 130 3.32 -8.68 5.82
CA ARG A 130 3.38 -10.16 5.86
C ARG A 130 3.32 -10.71 7.28
#